data_AF-A0A438EGI0-F1
#
_entry.id   AF-A0A438EGI0-F1
#
_cell.length_a   1.000
_cell.length_b   1.000
_cell.length_c   1.000
_cell.angle_alpha   90.00
_cell.angle_beta   90.00
_cell.angle_gamma   90.00
#
_symmetry.space_group_name_H-M   'P 1'
#
loop_
_entity.id
_entity.type
_entity.pdbx_description
1 polymer ?
#
loop_
_entity_poly.entity_id
_entity_poly.type
_entity_poly.pdbx_seq_one_letter_code
_entity_poly.pdbx_strand_id
1 'polypeptide(L)'
;MDSAPVCVKFTGTNYSTWAFQFELFLKGKDLWGHIDGTDVEKPSTFDKSQDVGSSPSWVVLDAHIMSWLLGSDNDAHRFQLEHAIAMFQHGSLSIQDYYSAFLTLWHEYADLVTMDVPIAALSTIQTIHATIRRDQFLMKLRPEYESIRSSLLNRSHVPSLDICFGELLREEQRLSTQAILEQSHGSSETSTVAYCHGLSCSLNSCDT
;
A
#
# COMPACT_ATOMS: atom_id res chain seq x y z
N MET A 1 -16.82 11.44 -0.45
CA MET A 1 -17.40 10.20 -1.01
C MET A 1 -17.41 9.21 0.14
N ASP A 2 -18.58 9.02 0.74
CA ASP A 2 -18.76 8.19 1.92
C ASP A 2 -18.77 6.72 1.49
N SER A 3 -17.68 5.99 1.73
CA SER A 3 -17.68 4.53 1.63
C SER A 3 -18.51 3.99 2.77
N ALA A 4 -19.78 3.67 2.50
CA ALA A 4 -20.60 2.90 3.42
C ALA A 4 -19.90 1.54 3.68
N PRO A 5 -19.83 1.07 4.94
CA PRO A 5 -19.25 -0.23 5.23
C PRO A 5 -20.10 -1.28 4.54
N VAL A 6 -19.48 -2.09 3.68
CA VAL A 6 -20.15 -3.23 3.03
C VAL A 6 -20.38 -4.28 4.12
N CYS A 7 -21.49 -4.18 4.84
CA CYS A 7 -21.95 -5.21 5.75
C CYS A 7 -22.56 -6.34 4.91
N VAL A 8 -21.74 -7.32 4.51
CA VAL A 8 -22.25 -8.54 3.89
C VAL A 8 -22.93 -9.37 4.99
N LYS A 9 -24.27 -9.41 4.96
CA LYS A 9 -25.05 -10.23 5.90
C LYS A 9 -24.98 -11.70 5.45
N PHE A 10 -24.45 -12.58 6.29
CA PHE A 10 -24.46 -14.02 6.00
C PHE A 10 -25.90 -14.56 6.03
N THR A 11 -26.35 -15.13 4.91
CA THR A 11 -27.72 -15.64 4.70
C THR A 11 -27.77 -17.17 4.61
N GLY A 12 -26.64 -17.84 4.85
CA GLY A 12 -26.49 -19.29 4.73
C GLY A 12 -26.15 -19.74 3.30
N THR A 13 -26.57 -18.99 2.29
CA THR A 13 -26.34 -19.34 0.87
C THR A 13 -25.23 -18.53 0.20
N ASN A 14 -24.81 -17.42 0.79
CA ASN A 14 -23.76 -16.55 0.23
C ASN A 14 -22.33 -16.94 0.61
N TYR A 15 -22.14 -18.04 1.35
CA TYR A 15 -20.82 -18.54 1.78
C TYR A 15 -20.71 -20.07 1.73
N SER A 16 -21.57 -20.75 0.95
CA SER A 16 -21.66 -22.22 0.94
C SER A 16 -20.34 -22.93 0.64
N THR A 17 -19.53 -22.39 -0.27
CA THR A 17 -18.20 -22.95 -0.59
C THR A 17 -17.24 -22.86 0.59
N TRP A 18 -17.19 -21.70 1.26
CA TRP A 18 -16.38 -21.53 2.46
C TRP A 18 -16.90 -22.40 3.61
N ALA A 19 -18.23 -22.48 3.80
CA ALA A 19 -18.85 -23.30 4.85
C ALA A 19 -18.44 -24.77 4.71
N PHE A 20 -18.52 -25.30 3.49
CA PHE A 20 -18.13 -26.68 3.18
C PHE A 20 -16.64 -26.93 3.45
N GLN A 21 -15.77 -26.00 3.04
CA GLN A 21 -14.33 -26.11 3.27
C GLN A 21 -13.98 -26.04 4.77
N PHE A 22 -14.61 -25.12 5.49
CA PHE A 22 -14.43 -24.95 6.94
C PHE A 22 -14.96 -26.16 7.72
N GLU A 23 -16.11 -26.70 7.33
CA GLU A 23 -16.65 -27.95 7.87
C GLU A 23 -15.68 -29.12 7.68
N LEU A 24 -15.15 -29.31 6.47
CA LEU A 24 -14.20 -30.38 6.18
C LEU A 24 -12.91 -30.22 7.00
N PHE A 25 -12.42 -28.99 7.15
CA PHE A 25 -11.26 -28.68 7.97
C PHE A 25 -11.45 -29.01 9.45
N LEU A 26 -12.60 -28.63 10.03
CA LEU A 26 -12.93 -28.94 11.42
C LEU A 26 -13.17 -30.44 11.65
N LYS A 27 -13.79 -31.14 10.70
CA LYS A 27 -13.92 -32.61 10.74
C LYS A 27 -12.56 -33.30 10.73
N GLY A 28 -11.59 -32.79 9.96
CA GLY A 28 -10.21 -33.28 9.97
C GLY A 28 -9.45 -33.03 11.28
N LYS A 29 -9.95 -32.13 12.13
CA LYS A 29 -9.38 -31.77 13.43
C LYS A 29 -10.12 -32.40 14.61
N ASP A 30 -11.17 -33.18 14.35
CA ASP A 30 -12.09 -33.71 15.38
C ASP A 30 -12.75 -32.62 16.23
N LEU A 31 -13.07 -31.48 15.62
CA LEU A 31 -13.66 -30.30 16.27
C LEU A 31 -15.05 -29.95 15.75
N TRP A 32 -15.55 -30.68 14.76
CA TRP A 32 -16.87 -30.41 14.19
C TRP A 32 -18.00 -30.68 15.19
N GLY A 33 -17.82 -31.68 16.07
CA GLY A 33 -18.79 -32.00 17.13
C GLY A 33 -19.03 -30.85 18.11
N HIS A 34 -18.03 -29.98 18.29
CA HIS A 34 -18.12 -28.75 19.06
C HIS A 34 -18.99 -27.67 18.39
N ILE A 35 -19.08 -27.66 17.06
CA ILE A 35 -19.86 -26.68 16.28
C ILE A 35 -21.30 -27.17 16.05
N ASP A 36 -21.49 -28.43 15.70
CA ASP A 36 -22.83 -29.00 15.45
C ASP A 36 -23.57 -29.42 16.74
N GLY A 37 -22.86 -29.40 17.87
CA GLY A 37 -23.39 -29.73 19.19
C GLY A 37 -23.54 -31.23 19.44
N THR A 38 -22.89 -32.08 18.65
CA THR A 38 -22.84 -33.53 18.92
C THR A 38 -21.85 -33.89 20.04
N ASP A 39 -20.86 -33.04 20.32
CA ASP A 39 -19.99 -33.14 21.51
C ASP A 39 -20.66 -32.44 22.71
N VAL A 40 -21.65 -33.09 23.32
CA VAL A 40 -22.27 -32.57 24.55
C VAL A 40 -21.50 -33.03 25.78
N GLU A 41 -20.59 -32.19 26.26
CA GLU A 41 -20.43 -31.97 27.71
C GLU A 41 -20.46 -30.47 27.99
N LYS A 42 -21.65 -29.87 27.93
CA LYS A 42 -21.88 -28.57 28.57
C LYS A 42 -21.73 -28.78 30.08
N PRO A 43 -20.93 -27.99 30.82
CA PRO A 43 -20.81 -28.16 32.26
C PRO A 43 -22.07 -27.64 32.95
N SER A 44 -23.13 -28.44 32.93
CA SER A 44 -24.20 -28.35 33.92
C SER A 44 -23.69 -29.01 35.19
N THR A 45 -23.28 -28.17 36.15
CA THR A 45 -23.14 -28.49 37.58
C THR A 45 -22.20 -29.66 37.93
N PHE A 46 -20.97 -29.28 38.29
CA PHE A 46 -20.08 -29.91 39.25
C PHE A 46 -20.59 -31.23 39.86
N ASP A 47 -20.12 -32.38 39.37
CA ASP A 47 -20.07 -33.58 40.19
C ASP A 47 -18.73 -34.28 40.04
N LYS A 48 -18.12 -34.57 41.19
CA LYS A 48 -16.74 -35.04 41.32
C LYS A 48 -16.73 -36.56 41.21
N SER A 49 -16.45 -37.10 40.03
CA SER A 49 -15.69 -38.35 39.87
C SER A 49 -15.63 -38.76 38.41
N GLN A 50 -14.49 -38.52 37.74
CA GLN A 50 -13.73 -39.58 37.08
C GLN A 50 -12.50 -39.01 36.38
N ASP A 51 -11.40 -39.73 36.59
CA ASP A 51 -10.16 -39.66 35.82
C ASP A 51 -10.45 -40.16 34.39
N VAL A 52 -10.75 -39.24 33.48
CA VAL A 52 -10.89 -39.48 32.04
C VAL A 52 -10.16 -38.33 31.35
N GLY A 53 -9.28 -38.66 30.40
CA GLY A 53 -8.35 -37.75 29.74
C GLY A 53 -8.99 -36.39 29.46
N SER A 54 -8.45 -35.37 30.14
CA SER A 54 -9.00 -34.02 30.18
C SER A 54 -9.16 -33.46 28.77
N SER A 55 -10.36 -33.60 28.20
CA SER A 55 -10.75 -32.89 26.98
C SER A 55 -10.55 -31.39 27.23
N PRO A 56 -10.01 -30.62 26.27
CA PRO A 56 -9.83 -29.18 26.44
C PRO A 56 -11.16 -28.53 26.82
N SER A 57 -11.15 -27.61 27.79
CA SER A 57 -12.38 -26.91 28.18
C SER A 57 -12.96 -26.13 27.00
N TRP A 58 -14.28 -25.91 26.98
CA TRP A 58 -14.98 -25.18 25.92
C TRP A 58 -14.29 -23.87 25.49
N VAL A 59 -13.73 -23.14 26.47
CA VAL A 59 -13.01 -21.89 26.23
C VAL A 59 -11.73 -22.10 25.41
N VAL A 60 -11.02 -23.22 25.61
CA VAL A 60 -9.79 -23.54 24.88
C VAL A 60 -10.09 -23.93 23.43
N LEU A 61 -11.17 -24.66 23.19
CA LEU A 61 -11.61 -25.04 21.84
C LEU A 61 -12.11 -23.83 21.05
N ASP A 62 -12.92 -22.97 21.68
CA ASP A 62 -13.40 -21.72 21.08
C ASP A 62 -12.23 -20.78 20.74
N ALA A 63 -11.27 -20.61 21.66
CA ALA A 63 -10.06 -19.82 21.39
C ALA A 63 -9.23 -20.38 20.21
N HIS A 64 -9.18 -21.70 20.04
CA HIS A 64 -8.50 -22.33 18.90
C HIS A 64 -9.20 -22.03 17.58
N ILE A 65 -10.52 -22.18 17.55
CA ILE A 65 -11.33 -21.92 16.36
C ILE A 65 -11.26 -20.43 15.98
N MET A 66 -11.38 -19.55 16.96
CA MET A 66 -11.21 -18.10 16.78
C MET A 66 -9.81 -17.75 16.27
N SER A 67 -8.76 -18.34 16.84
CA SER A 67 -7.38 -18.13 16.36
C SER A 67 -7.20 -18.53 14.90
N TRP A 68 -7.82 -19.64 14.45
CA TRP A 68 -7.76 -20.04 13.04
C TRP A 68 -8.56 -19.15 12.11
N LEU A 69 -9.77 -18.74 12.52
CA LEU A 69 -10.57 -17.79 11.75
C LEU A 69 -9.80 -16.49 11.54
N LEU A 70 -9.25 -15.92 12.62
CA LEU A 70 -8.41 -14.72 12.57
C LEU A 70 -7.16 -14.93 11.72
N GLY A 71 -6.50 -16.08 11.83
CA GLY A 71 -5.35 -16.43 10.98
C GLY A 71 -5.70 -16.48 9.50
N SER A 72 -6.84 -17.09 9.14
CA SER A 72 -7.27 -17.22 7.74
C SER A 72 -7.61 -15.86 7.12
N ASP A 73 -8.22 -14.95 7.88
CA ASP A 73 -8.50 -13.59 7.43
C ASP A 73 -7.20 -12.78 7.27
N ASN A 74 -6.25 -12.94 8.20
CA ASN A 74 -4.93 -12.29 8.12
C ASN A 74 -4.16 -12.73 6.88
N ASP A 75 -4.18 -14.02 6.53
CA ASP A 75 -3.51 -14.55 5.33
C ASP A 75 -4.15 -13.99 4.04
N ALA A 76 -5.48 -13.97 3.98
CA ALA A 76 -6.21 -13.41 2.84
C ALA A 76 -5.94 -11.90 2.69
N HIS A 77 -5.93 -11.17 3.81
CA HIS A 77 -5.65 -9.74 3.83
C HIS A 77 -4.21 -9.43 3.45
N ARG A 78 -3.24 -10.21 3.96
CA ARG A 78 -1.84 -10.12 3.57
C ARG A 78 -1.68 -10.31 2.06
N PHE A 79 -2.30 -11.32 1.47
CA PHE A 79 -2.25 -11.54 0.03
C PHE A 79 -2.81 -10.35 -0.77
N GLN A 80 -3.91 -9.75 -0.31
CA GLN A 80 -4.48 -8.55 -0.92
C GLN A 80 -3.51 -7.36 -0.86
N LEU A 81 -2.86 -7.13 0.27
CA LEU A 81 -1.87 -6.07 0.44
C LEU A 81 -0.63 -6.31 -0.41
N GLU A 82 -0.13 -7.54 -0.49
CA GLU A 82 0.99 -7.91 -1.37
C GLU A 82 0.65 -7.58 -2.83
N HIS A 83 -0.55 -7.92 -3.28
CA HIS A 83 -1.03 -7.58 -4.61
C HIS A 83 -1.15 -6.06 -4.82
N ALA A 84 -1.75 -5.34 -3.86
CA ALA A 84 -1.91 -3.89 -3.93
C ALA A 84 -0.55 -3.18 -4.00
N ILE A 85 0.43 -3.59 -3.18
CA ILE A 85 1.81 -3.09 -3.21
C ILE A 85 2.47 -3.38 -4.57
N ALA A 86 2.31 -4.59 -5.10
CA ALA A 86 2.87 -4.97 -6.39
C ALA A 86 2.31 -4.11 -7.53
N MET A 87 1.02 -3.80 -7.50
CA MET A 87 0.33 -3.00 -8.52
C MET A 87 0.43 -1.48 -8.32
N PHE A 88 0.86 -1.03 -7.15
CA PHE A 88 0.97 0.39 -6.84
C PHE A 88 1.95 1.11 -7.79
N GLN A 89 1.59 2.32 -8.20
CA GLN A 89 2.41 3.18 -9.08
C GLN A 89 2.24 4.65 -8.68
N HIS A 90 3.22 5.49 -9.00
CA HIS A 90 3.13 6.93 -8.73
C HIS A 90 1.91 7.59 -9.40
N GLY A 91 1.56 7.16 -10.62
CA GLY A 91 0.39 7.69 -11.32
C GLY A 91 0.48 9.21 -11.51
N SER A 92 -0.63 9.93 -11.37
CA SER A 92 -0.72 11.39 -11.49
C SER A 92 -0.71 12.12 -10.14
N LEU A 93 -0.34 11.44 -9.06
CA LEU A 93 -0.31 12.01 -7.72
C LEU A 93 0.85 13.02 -7.59
N SER A 94 0.75 13.89 -6.57
CA SER A 94 1.90 14.61 -6.06
C SER A 94 2.84 13.64 -5.32
N ILE A 95 4.11 13.98 -5.18
CA ILE A 95 5.08 13.18 -4.41
C ILE A 95 4.62 13.00 -2.96
N GLN A 96 3.99 14.01 -2.38
CA GLN A 96 3.43 13.92 -1.02
C GLN A 96 2.32 12.89 -0.93
N ASP A 97 1.30 12.98 -1.78
CA ASP A 97 0.16 12.06 -1.75
C ASP A 97 0.59 10.63 -2.10
N TYR A 98 1.53 10.49 -3.04
CA TYR A 98 2.15 9.22 -3.40
C TYR A 98 2.86 8.58 -2.19
N TYR A 99 3.69 9.35 -1.49
CA TYR A 99 4.40 8.87 -0.30
C TYR A 99 3.44 8.47 0.81
N SER A 100 2.43 9.29 1.09
CA SER A 100 1.41 8.98 2.11
C SER A 100 0.64 7.71 1.77
N ALA A 101 0.11 7.59 0.55
CA ALA A 101 -0.64 6.41 0.12
C ALA A 101 0.22 5.13 0.13
N PHE A 102 1.48 5.24 -0.31
CA PHE A 102 2.43 4.14 -0.25
C PHE A 102 2.70 3.69 1.19
N LEU A 103 2.95 4.64 2.10
CA LEU A 103 3.19 4.32 3.50
C LEU A 103 1.99 3.66 4.14
N THR A 104 0.77 4.11 3.89
CA THR A 104 -0.43 3.47 4.46
C THR A 104 -0.48 1.98 4.14
N LEU A 105 -0.30 1.61 2.87
CA LEU A 105 -0.27 0.20 2.44
C LEU A 105 0.86 -0.59 3.12
N TRP A 106 2.05 0.00 3.21
CA TRP A 106 3.22 -0.68 3.78
C TRP A 106 3.20 -0.80 5.30
N HIS A 107 2.54 0.10 6.02
CA HIS A 107 2.35 -0.03 7.46
C HIS A 107 1.38 -1.17 7.76
N GLU A 108 0.24 -1.20 7.07
CA GLU A 108 -0.75 -2.26 7.23
C GLU A 108 -0.17 -3.64 6.91
N TYR A 109 0.62 -3.76 5.84
CA TYR A 109 1.34 -4.99 5.51
C TYR A 109 2.40 -5.35 6.57
N ALA A 110 3.16 -4.37 7.06
CA ALA A 110 4.20 -4.62 8.06
C ALA A 110 3.61 -5.08 9.40
N ASP A 111 2.47 -4.52 9.80
CA ASP A 111 1.78 -4.92 11.01
C ASP A 111 1.41 -6.40 10.93
N LEU A 112 0.75 -6.85 9.84
CA LEU A 112 0.41 -8.26 9.64
C LEU A 112 1.63 -9.19 9.64
N VAL A 113 2.71 -8.81 8.94
CA VAL A 113 3.90 -9.69 8.84
C VAL A 113 4.68 -9.76 10.15
N THR A 114 4.60 -8.74 11.00
CA THR A 114 5.36 -8.69 12.26
C THR A 114 4.60 -9.23 13.47
N MET A 115 3.29 -9.50 13.36
CA MET A 115 2.47 -10.02 14.47
C MET A 115 3.03 -11.29 15.12
N ASP A 116 3.54 -12.23 14.33
CA ASP A 116 4.00 -13.55 14.82
C ASP A 116 5.53 -13.69 14.85
N VAL A 117 6.27 -12.58 14.68
CA VAL A 117 7.74 -12.61 14.61
C VAL A 117 8.35 -12.61 16.01
N PRO A 118 9.23 -13.58 16.36
CA PRO A 118 9.97 -13.55 17.61
C PRO A 118 10.81 -12.27 17.75
N ILE A 119 10.85 -11.69 18.95
CA ILE A 119 11.58 -10.45 19.26
C ILE A 119 13.05 -10.51 18.78
N ALA A 120 13.69 -11.67 18.89
CA ALA A 120 15.08 -11.87 18.45
C ALA A 120 15.31 -11.66 16.95
N ALA A 121 14.30 -11.85 16.10
CA ALA A 121 14.39 -11.68 14.65
C ALA A 121 13.83 -10.34 14.16
N LEU A 122 13.16 -9.59 15.04
CA LEU A 122 12.38 -8.40 14.67
C LEU A 122 13.26 -7.31 14.04
N SER A 123 14.42 -7.00 14.61
CA SER A 123 15.30 -5.93 14.12
C SER A 123 15.88 -6.21 12.74
N THR A 124 16.24 -7.47 12.46
CA THR A 124 16.73 -7.90 11.14
C THR A 124 15.62 -7.78 10.10
N ILE A 125 14.42 -8.26 10.41
CA ILE A 125 13.27 -8.18 9.50
C ILE A 125 12.89 -6.72 9.23
N GLN A 126 12.85 -5.86 10.25
CA GLN A 126 12.58 -4.43 10.11
C GLN A 126 13.59 -3.75 9.17
N THR A 127 14.88 -4.09 9.29
CA THR A 127 15.94 -3.53 8.43
C THR A 127 15.76 -3.96 6.96
N ILE A 128 15.45 -5.24 6.73
CA ILE A 128 15.18 -5.77 5.38
C ILE A 128 13.93 -5.10 4.81
N HIS A 129 12.84 -5.02 5.58
CA HIS A 129 11.59 -4.38 5.17
C HIS A 129 11.78 -2.90 4.85
N ALA A 130 12.55 -2.16 5.65
CA ALA A 130 12.87 -0.76 5.38
C ALA A 130 13.60 -0.60 4.03
N THR A 131 14.51 -1.52 3.71
CA THR A 131 15.24 -1.53 2.44
C THR A 131 14.31 -1.84 1.27
N ILE A 132 13.53 -2.92 1.34
CA ILE A 132 12.57 -3.31 0.29
C ILE A 132 11.54 -2.20 0.06
N ARG A 133 10.99 -1.63 1.14
CA ARG A 133 10.02 -0.53 1.08
C ARG A 133 10.59 0.67 0.33
N ARG A 134 11.83 1.07 0.65
CA ARG A 134 12.53 2.16 -0.05
C ARG A 134 12.75 1.84 -1.52
N ASP A 135 13.22 0.64 -1.83
CA ASP A 135 13.51 0.22 -3.20
C ASP A 135 12.24 0.22 -4.06
N GLN A 136 11.14 -0.33 -3.52
CA GLN A 136 9.83 -0.35 -4.16
C GLN A 136 9.29 1.07 -4.37
N PHE A 137 9.44 1.95 -3.38
CA PHE A 137 9.03 3.36 -3.49
C PHE A 137 9.73 4.05 -4.66
N LEU A 138 11.06 3.89 -4.76
CA LEU A 138 11.86 4.49 -5.82
C LEU A 138 11.57 3.86 -7.18
N MET A 139 11.42 2.54 -7.25
CA MET A 139 11.19 1.80 -8.50
C MET A 139 9.85 2.14 -9.17
N LYS A 140 8.86 2.59 -8.39
CA LYS A 140 7.51 2.89 -8.85
C LYS A 140 7.27 4.37 -9.19
N LEU A 141 8.33 5.18 -9.15
CA LEU A 141 8.29 6.60 -9.54
C LEU A 141 8.00 6.79 -11.03
N ARG A 142 7.44 7.96 -11.37
CA ARG A 142 7.27 8.39 -12.76
C ARG A 142 8.64 8.58 -13.44
N PRO A 143 8.74 8.39 -14.77
CA PRO A 143 9.99 8.56 -15.52
C PRO A 143 10.63 9.96 -15.39
N GLU A 144 9.84 11.00 -15.13
CA GLU A 144 10.34 12.37 -14.93
C GLU A 144 11.31 12.49 -13.73
N TYR A 145 11.20 11.58 -12.75
CA TYR A 145 12.06 11.52 -11.57
C TYR A 145 13.26 10.57 -11.76
N GLU A 146 13.52 10.10 -12.99
CA GLU A 146 14.58 9.12 -13.26
C GLU A 146 15.96 9.63 -12.83
N SER A 147 16.25 10.89 -13.10
CA SER A 147 17.53 11.52 -12.75
C SER A 147 17.80 11.46 -11.24
N ILE A 148 16.81 11.89 -10.44
CA ILE A 148 16.93 11.88 -8.97
C ILE A 148 16.92 10.44 -8.43
N ARG A 149 16.15 9.54 -9.02
CA ARG A 149 16.14 8.10 -8.68
C ARG A 149 17.52 7.47 -8.87
N SER A 150 18.16 7.68 -10.02
CA SER A 150 19.51 7.19 -10.31
C SER A 150 20.54 7.80 -9.36
N SER A 151 20.47 9.11 -9.12
CA SER A 151 21.34 9.79 -8.15
C SER A 151 21.23 9.20 -6.74
N LEU A 152 20.02 8.93 -6.26
CA LEU A 152 19.78 8.33 -4.95
C LEU A 152 20.29 6.89 -4.85
N LEU A 153 20.18 6.11 -5.93
CA LEU A 153 20.64 4.71 -5.98
C LEU A 153 22.17 4.57 -6.06
N ASN A 154 22.86 5.54 -6.66
CA ASN A 154 24.32 5.50 -6.85
C ASN A 154 25.13 6.00 -5.64
N ARG A 155 24.47 6.32 -4.52
CA ARG A 155 25.16 6.82 -3.31
C ARG A 155 25.92 5.70 -2.61
N SER A 156 27.08 6.05 -2.05
CA SER A 156 27.91 5.12 -1.26
C SER A 156 27.21 4.62 0.00
N HIS A 157 26.40 5.46 0.65
CA HIS A 157 25.51 5.10 1.74
C HIS A 157 24.06 5.07 1.25
N VAL A 158 23.35 3.97 1.52
CA VAL A 158 21.95 3.81 1.15
C VAL A 158 21.10 4.81 1.94
N PRO A 159 20.45 5.80 1.30
CA PRO A 159 19.64 6.79 2.01
C PRO A 159 18.38 6.13 2.58
N SER A 160 17.89 6.63 3.72
CA SER A 160 16.59 6.22 4.25
C SER A 160 15.46 6.68 3.32
N LEU A 161 14.28 6.06 3.47
CA LEU A 161 13.10 6.44 2.72
C LEU A 161 12.72 7.93 2.92
N ASP A 162 12.87 8.46 4.13
CA ASP A 162 12.54 9.86 4.45
C ASP A 162 13.52 10.84 3.78
N ILE A 163 14.80 10.47 3.69
CA ILE A 163 15.78 11.26 2.95
C ILE A 163 15.43 11.28 1.45
N CYS A 164 15.05 10.12 0.90
CA CYS A 164 14.60 10.02 -0.49
C CYS A 164 13.37 10.91 -0.74
N PHE A 165 12.38 10.83 0.15
CA PHE A 165 11.16 11.62 0.09
C PHE A 165 11.45 13.14 0.09
N GLY A 166 12.29 13.62 1.01
CA GLY A 166 12.63 15.04 1.10
C GLY A 166 13.34 15.57 -0.15
N GLU A 167 14.14 14.74 -0.83
CA GLU A 167 14.76 15.11 -2.11
C GLU A 167 13.78 15.11 -3.27
N LEU A 168 12.87 14.14 -3.31
CA LEU A 168 11.83 14.08 -4.33
C LEU A 168 10.86 15.27 -4.24
N LEU A 169 10.55 15.74 -3.03
CA LEU A 169 9.76 16.97 -2.86
C LEU A 169 10.47 18.18 -3.45
N ARG A 170 11.78 18.32 -3.22
CA ARG A 170 12.57 19.41 -3.83
C ARG A 170 12.58 19.30 -5.35
N GLU A 171 12.69 18.09 -5.87
CA GLU A 171 12.68 17.85 -7.32
C GLU A 171 11.32 18.15 -7.95
N GLU A 172 10.22 17.79 -7.29
CA GLU A 172 8.87 18.16 -7.73
C GLU A 172 8.69 19.68 -7.83
N GLN A 173 9.17 20.43 -6.84
CA GLN A 173 9.16 21.90 -6.87
C GLN A 173 10.03 22.45 -8.01
N ARG A 174 11.20 21.84 -8.25
CA ARG A 174 12.10 22.22 -9.35
C ARG A 174 11.44 22.01 -10.72
N LEU A 175 10.82 20.85 -10.94
CA LEU A 175 10.10 20.51 -12.17
C LEU A 175 8.89 21.42 -12.39
N SER A 176 8.12 21.70 -11.34
CA SER A 176 7.00 22.66 -11.38
C SER A 176 7.46 24.05 -11.82
N THR A 177 8.55 24.56 -11.22
CA THR A 177 9.12 25.87 -11.58
C THR A 177 9.60 25.90 -13.02
N GLN A 178 10.27 24.83 -13.47
CA GLN A 178 10.75 24.71 -14.85
C GLN A 178 9.58 24.73 -15.86
N ALA A 179 8.50 24.00 -15.58
CA ALA A 179 7.32 23.98 -16.44
C ALA A 179 6.66 25.37 -16.57
N ILE A 180 6.60 26.15 -15.48
CA ILE A 180 6.07 27.53 -15.50
C ILE A 180 6.93 28.43 -16.39
N LEU A 181 8.26 28.33 -16.28
CA LEU A 181 9.20 29.14 -17.08
C LEU A 181 9.11 28.79 -18.58
N GLU A 182 9.01 27.52 -18.92
CA GLU A 182 8.87 27.06 -20.32
C GLU A 182 7.55 27.54 -20.96
N GLN A 183 6.45 27.54 -20.21
CA GLN A 183 5.17 28.08 -20.68
C GLN A 183 5.24 29.60 -20.94
N SER A 184 6.01 30.34 -20.14
CA SER A 184 6.18 31.78 -20.33
C SER A 184 6.94 32.10 -21.63
N HIS A 185 7.97 31.31 -21.97
CA HIS A 185 8.74 31.49 -23.20
C HIS A 185 7.93 31.14 -24.45
N GLY A 186 7.11 30.08 -24.41
CA GLY A 186 6.24 29.71 -25.53
C GLY A 186 5.14 30.74 -25.84
N SER A 187 4.80 31.62 -24.89
CA SER A 187 3.86 32.73 -25.11
C SER A 187 4.50 34.00 -25.69
N SER A 188 5.83 34.13 -25.62
CA SER A 188 6.56 35.33 -26.02
C SER A 188 7.04 35.29 -27.48
N GLU A 189 7.23 34.10 -28.05
CA GLU A 189 7.74 33.92 -29.44
C GLU A 189 6.76 34.34 -30.55
N THR A 190 5.50 34.73 -30.24
CA THR A 190 4.52 35.21 -31.23
C THR A 190 4.48 36.73 -31.43
N SER A 191 5.53 37.46 -31.08
CA SER A 191 5.67 38.88 -31.46
C SER A 191 6.67 39.06 -32.60
N THR A 192 6.30 38.63 -33.81
CA THR A 192 7.00 39.04 -35.03
C THR A 192 6.71 40.52 -35.28
N VAL A 193 7.54 41.42 -34.73
CA VAL A 193 7.47 42.85 -35.04
C VAL A 193 8.05 43.06 -36.44
N ALA A 194 7.18 43.24 -37.43
CA ALA A 194 7.58 43.65 -38.77
C ALA A 194 8.12 45.09 -38.72
N TYR A 195 9.44 45.25 -38.84
CA TYR A 195 10.06 46.56 -39.02
C TYR A 195 9.82 47.03 -40.47
N CYS A 196 8.90 47.96 -40.67
CA CYS A 196 8.80 48.69 -41.94
C CYS A 196 9.95 49.69 -42.01
N HIS A 197 11.03 49.31 -42.72
CA HIS A 197 12.07 50.26 -43.13
C HIS A 197 11.52 51.15 -44.25
N GLY A 198 10.83 52.22 -43.89
CA GLY A 198 10.46 53.29 -44.79
C GLY A 198 11.71 54.07 -45.19
N LEU A 199 12.26 53.75 -46.35
CA LEU A 199 13.31 54.55 -46.99
C LEU A 199 12.84 55.99 -47.14
N SER A 200 13.60 56.89 -46.51
CA SER A 200 13.57 58.33 -46.74
C SER A 200 13.73 58.60 -48.24
N CYS A 201 12.67 59.12 -48.86
CA CYS A 201 12.75 59.73 -50.18
C CYS A 201 12.80 61.25 -49.96
N SER A 202 14.00 61.82 -50.00
CA SER A 202 14.21 63.25 -50.17
C SER A 202 15.39 63.46 -51.10
N LEU A 203 15.10 63.92 -52.32
CA LEU A 203 16.01 64.75 -53.09
C LEU A 203 15.16 65.74 -53.90
N ASN A 204 15.25 67.00 -53.48
CA ASN A 204 14.75 68.17 -54.17
C ASN A 204 15.51 68.39 -55.49
N SER A 205 14.81 68.97 -56.47
CA SER A 205 15.10 70.31 -57.06
C SER A 205 15.03 70.35 -58.59
N CYS A 206 14.23 71.31 -59.06
CA CYS A 206 14.28 72.16 -60.27
C CYS A 206 14.82 71.59 -61.60
N ASP A 207 14.05 71.75 -62.69
CA ASP A 207 14.30 72.84 -63.66
C ASP A 207 13.20 72.96 -64.73
N THR A 208 12.94 74.23 -65.10
CA THR A 208 12.15 74.83 -66.21
C THR A 208 10.63 74.74 -66.23
#